data_AF-A0A2S7A896-F1
#
_entry.id   AF-A0A2S7A896-F1
#
_cell.length_a   1.000
_cell.length_b   1.000
_cell.length_c   1.000
_cell.angle_alpha   90.00
_cell.angle_beta   90.00
_cell.angle_gamma   90.00
#
_symmetry.space_group_name_H-M   'P 1'
#
loop_
_entity.id
_entity.type
_entity.pdbx_description
1 polymer ?
#
loop_
_entity_poly.entity_id
_entity_poly.type
_entity_poly.pdbx_seq_one_letter_code
_entity_poly.pdbx_strand_id
1 'polypeptide(L)'
;MQLTAGNDLTIRQADVKAGGDLTAAAGNNLNVESVLNETETNSYKSRNGKTRVTTTTTTQTIDQQALTAGGNLILSAGNDVNLVAAKLDAG
;
A
#
# COMPACT_ATOMS: atom_id res chain seq x y z
N MET A 1 1.82 13.37 -15.07
CA MET A 1 2.35 13.71 -13.73
C MET A 1 3.74 13.10 -13.60
N GLN A 2 4.72 13.84 -13.11
CA GLN A 2 6.08 13.33 -12.92
C GLN A 2 6.59 13.63 -11.50
N LEU A 3 7.11 12.61 -10.82
CA LEU A 3 7.72 12.66 -9.51
C LEU A 3 9.17 12.21 -9.66
N THR A 4 10.14 13.07 -9.32
CA THR A 4 11.55 12.71 -9.43
C THR A 4 12.33 13.13 -8.20
N ALA A 5 13.13 12.22 -7.64
CA ALA A 5 14.06 12.51 -6.55
C ALA A 5 15.50 12.14 -6.95
N GLY A 6 16.47 12.98 -6.56
CA GLY A 6 17.89 12.76 -6.86
C GLY A 6 18.53 11.59 -6.10
N ASN A 7 18.00 11.26 -4.91
CA ASN A 7 18.43 10.13 -4.10
C ASN A 7 17.24 9.17 -3.92
N ASP A 8 16.46 9.32 -2.86
CA ASP A 8 15.36 8.39 -2.55
C ASP A 8 13.99 9.08 -2.73
N LEU A 9 13.01 8.37 -3.26
CA LEU A 9 11.62 8.85 -3.44
C LEU A 9 10.67 7.97 -2.64
N THR A 10 10.01 8.52 -1.62
CA THR A 10 8.95 7.80 -0.89
C THR A 10 7.57 8.38 -1.23
N ILE A 11 6.72 7.55 -1.81
CA ILE A 11 5.32 7.84 -2.14
C ILE A 11 4.44 7.18 -1.08
N ARG A 12 3.84 7.99 -0.22
CA ARG A 12 2.82 7.52 0.73
C ARG A 12 1.46 7.60 0.05
N GLN A 13 0.89 6.45 -0.26
CA GLN A 13 -0.40 6.37 -0.93
C GLN A 13 -1.47 6.80 0.08
N ALA A 14 -2.00 7.99 -0.16
CA ALA A 14 -3.15 8.57 0.53
C ALA A 14 -4.25 9.00 -0.47
N ASP A 15 -4.26 8.42 -1.68
CA ASP A 15 -5.11 8.69 -2.86
C ASP A 15 -4.39 9.55 -3.92
N VAL A 16 -3.33 8.98 -4.52
CA VAL A 16 -2.55 9.66 -5.56
C VAL A 16 -3.13 9.29 -6.92
N LYS A 17 -3.77 10.25 -7.58
CA LYS A 17 -4.40 10.07 -8.89
C LYS A 17 -3.84 11.03 -9.92
N ALA A 18 -3.21 10.50 -10.96
CA ALA A 18 -2.92 11.24 -12.18
C ALA A 18 -4.03 11.04 -13.21
N GLY A 19 -4.55 12.12 -13.79
CA GLY A 19 -5.55 12.04 -14.86
C GLY A 19 -5.02 11.54 -16.22
N GLY A 20 -3.71 11.29 -16.33
CA GLY A 20 -3.03 10.73 -17.50
C GLY A 20 -1.83 9.91 -17.05
N ASP A 21 -0.72 9.96 -17.77
CA ASP A 21 0.49 9.22 -17.38
C ASP A 21 1.05 9.67 -16.02
N LEU A 22 1.50 8.73 -15.20
CA LEU A 22 2.25 8.96 -13.96
C LEU A 22 3.63 8.34 -14.07
N THR A 23 4.68 9.15 -13.92
CA THR A 23 6.07 8.71 -13.89
C THR A 23 6.68 9.06 -12.55
N ALA A 24 7.23 8.08 -11.84
CA ALA A 24 8.00 8.29 -10.63
C ALA A 24 9.42 7.75 -10.83
N ALA A 25 10.44 8.58 -10.62
CA ALA A 25 11.84 8.16 -10.71
C ALA A 25 12.65 8.58 -9.48
N ALA A 26 13.49 7.68 -8.97
CA ALA A 26 14.44 7.95 -7.89
C ALA A 26 15.87 7.67 -8.35
N GLY A 27 16.85 8.47 -7.90
CA GLY A 27 18.26 8.21 -8.21
C GLY A 27 18.84 6.97 -7.53
N ASN A 28 18.32 6.60 -6.36
CA ASN A 28 18.67 5.42 -5.57
C ASN A 28 17.44 4.54 -5.39
N ASN A 29 16.60 4.80 -4.38
CA ASN A 29 15.47 3.91 -4.05
C ASN A 29 14.11 4.61 -4.22
N LEU A 30 13.14 3.89 -4.76
CA LEU A 30 11.75 4.33 -4.84
C LEU A 30 10.90 3.46 -3.92
N ASN A 31 10.30 4.05 -2.90
CA ASN A 31 9.44 3.38 -1.94
C ASN A 31 7.99 3.84 -2.14
N VAL A 32 7.06 2.92 -2.39
CA VAL A 32 5.62 3.19 -2.42
C VAL A 32 4.99 2.47 -1.25
N GLU A 33 4.49 3.25 -0.29
CA GLU A 33 3.95 2.73 0.97
C GLU A 33 2.48 3.11 1.09
N SER A 34 1.62 2.10 1.28
CA SER A 34 0.22 2.34 1.61
C SER A 34 0.02 2.60 3.09
N VAL A 35 -0.85 3.56 3.42
CA VAL A 35 -1.24 3.82 4.80
C VAL A 35 -2.28 2.78 5.21
N LEU A 36 -1.84 1.75 5.94
CA LEU A 36 -2.69 0.77 6.61
C LEU A 36 -3.47 1.46 7.75
N ASN A 37 -4.67 1.95 7.46
CA ASN A 37 -5.59 2.38 8.50
C ASN A 37 -6.42 1.18 8.99
N GLU A 38 -6.29 0.89 10.28
CA GLU A 38 -7.09 -0.05 11.07
C GLU A 38 -6.87 -1.57 10.87
N THR A 39 -6.31 -2.17 11.93
CA THR A 39 -6.36 -3.62 12.15
C THR A 39 -7.56 -3.93 13.04
N GLU A 40 -8.60 -4.55 12.50
CA GLU A 40 -9.74 -5.03 13.28
C GLU A 40 -9.43 -6.44 13.81
N THR A 41 -9.19 -6.57 15.11
CA THR A 41 -8.96 -7.87 15.74
C THR A 41 -10.24 -8.33 16.43
N ASN A 42 -10.93 -9.29 15.82
CA ASN A 42 -12.12 -9.90 16.43
C ASN A 42 -11.74 -11.17 17.18
N SER A 43 -11.94 -11.17 18.49
CA SER A 43 -11.66 -12.32 19.36
C SER A 43 -12.96 -12.95 19.85
N TYR A 44 -13.31 -14.13 19.34
CA TYR A 44 -14.45 -14.91 19.81
C TYR A 44 -14.00 -15.92 20.86
N LYS A 45 -14.59 -15.84 22.06
CA LYS A 45 -14.38 -16.80 23.16
C LYS A 45 -15.64 -17.62 23.34
N SER A 46 -15.57 -18.92 23.11
CA SER A 46 -16.68 -19.86 23.35
C SER A 46 -16.27 -20.91 24.39
N ARG A 47 -17.23 -21.30 25.25
CA ARG A 47 -17.03 -22.29 26.32
C ARG A 47 -18.00 -23.43 26.14
N ASN A 48 -17.49 -24.59 25.76
CA ASN A 48 -18.26 -25.84 25.70
C ASN A 48 -17.80 -26.73 26.86
N GLY A 49 -18.53 -26.70 27.98
CA GLY A 49 -18.22 -27.51 29.18
C GLY A 49 -16.93 -27.08 29.90
N LYS A 50 -16.00 -28.03 30.13
CA LYS A 50 -14.70 -27.79 30.80
C LYS A 50 -13.64 -27.16 29.87
N THR A 51 -13.88 -27.11 28.57
CA THR A 51 -12.90 -26.65 27.57
C THR A 51 -13.21 -25.23 27.15
N ARG A 52 -12.20 -24.35 27.17
CA ARG A 52 -12.29 -22.96 26.71
C ARG A 52 -11.62 -22.84 25.34
N VAL A 53 -12.38 -22.50 24.31
CA VAL A 53 -11.85 -22.30 22.95
C VAL A 53 -11.83 -20.80 22.68
N THR A 54 -10.66 -20.26 22.38
CA THR A 54 -10.49 -18.87 21.95
C THR A 54 -10.10 -18.89 20.48
N THR A 55 -10.93 -18.30 19.63
CA THR A 55 -10.63 -18.11 18.21
C THR A 55 -10.37 -16.64 18.00
N THR A 56 -9.15 -16.30 17.59
CA THR A 56 -8.78 -14.93 17.23
C THR A 56 -8.73 -14.85 15.72
N THR A 57 -9.58 -14.00 15.16
CA THR A 57 -9.57 -13.66 13.74
C THR A 57 -9.10 -12.22 13.60
N THR A 58 -7.94 -12.04 12.98
CA THR A 58 -7.42 -10.70 12.66
C THR A 58 -7.81 -10.37 11.24
N THR A 59 -8.71 -9.40 11.07
CA THR A 59 -9.08 -8.85 9.76
C THR A 59 -8.36 -7.52 9.62
N GLN A 60 -7.38 -7.46 8.71
CA GLN A 60 -6.74 -6.20 8.35
C GLN A 60 -7.55 -5.57 7.22
N THR A 61 -8.27 -4.50 7.53
CA THR A 61 -8.94 -3.70 6.51
C THR A 61 -7.88 -2.77 5.95
N ILE A 62 -7.40 -3.07 4.76
CA ILE A 62 -6.55 -2.13 4.04
C ILE A 62 -7.52 -1.16 3.37
N ASP A 63 -7.69 0.05 3.91
CA ASP A 63 -8.21 1.16 3.11
C ASP A 63 -7.33 1.21 1.87
N GLN A 64 -7.87 0.80 0.72
CA GLN A 64 -7.08 0.53 -0.48
C GLN A 64 -6.66 1.85 -1.13
N GLN A 65 -5.72 2.53 -0.49
CA GLN A 65 -5.03 3.68 -1.03
C GLN A 65 -4.31 3.23 -2.30
N ALA A 66 -4.80 3.68 -3.45
CA ALA A 66 -4.25 3.30 -4.74
C ALA A 66 -3.43 4.45 -5.35
N LEU A 67 -2.39 4.09 -6.08
CA LEU A 67 -1.70 4.97 -7.00
C LEU A 67 -2.28 4.74 -8.39
N THR A 68 -3.06 5.69 -8.87
CA THR A 68 -3.83 5.57 -10.11
C THR A 68 -3.29 6.50 -11.18
N ALA A 69 -3.01 5.97 -12.37
CA ALA A 69 -2.71 6.73 -13.58
C ALA A 69 -3.86 6.57 -14.59
N GLY A 70 -4.31 7.66 -15.20
CA GLY A 70 -5.31 7.62 -16.27
C GLY A 70 -4.75 7.11 -17.61
N GLY A 71 -3.44 6.94 -17.69
CA GLY A 71 -2.72 6.26 -18.77
C GLY A 71 -1.62 5.39 -18.18
N ASN A 72 -0.39 5.57 -18.64
CA ASN A 72 0.75 4.76 -18.24
C ASN A 72 1.22 5.07 -16.81
N LEU A 73 1.53 4.03 -16.04
CA LEU A 73 2.21 4.13 -14.74
C LEU A 73 3.65 3.60 -14.86
N ILE A 74 4.62 4.49 -14.68
CA ILE A 74 6.06 4.18 -14.78
C ILE A 74 6.71 4.46 -13.43
N LEU A 75 7.34 3.45 -12.83
CA LEU A 75 8.14 3.57 -11.61
C LEU A 75 9.58 3.16 -11.92
N SER A 76 10.54 4.01 -11.58
CA SER A 76 11.96 3.79 -11.84
C SER A 76 12.79 4.17 -10.63
N ALA A 77 13.83 3.38 -10.34
CA ALA A 77 14.81 3.70 -9.32
C ALA A 77 16.19 3.28 -9.83
N GLY A 78 17.23 4.00 -9.42
CA GLY A 78 18.60 3.62 -9.79
C GLY A 78 19.08 2.33 -9.13
N ASN A 79 18.53 1.99 -7.97
CA ASN A 79 18.85 0.79 -7.20
C ASN A 79 17.62 -0.11 -7.06
N ASP A 80 16.64 0.29 -6.23
CA ASP A 80 15.52 -0.58 -5.84
C ASP A 80 14.17 0.13 -5.88
N VAL A 81 13.14 -0.59 -6.32
CA VAL A 81 11.74 -0.17 -6.28
C VAL A 81 10.99 -1.05 -5.27
N ASN A 82 10.60 -0.47 -4.13
CA ASN A 82 9.90 -1.15 -3.04
C ASN A 82 8.42 -0.75 -3.01
N LEU A 83 7.51 -1.71 -3.16
CA LEU A 83 6.06 -1.49 -3.06
C LEU A 83 5.50 -2.27 -1.87
N VAL A 84 5.02 -1.56 -0.85
CA VAL A 84 4.52 -2.14 0.39
C VAL A 84 3.03 -1.83 0.54
N ALA A 85 2.22 -2.90 0.56
CA ALA A 85 0.76 -2.82 0.63
C ALA A 85 0.13 -1.91 -0.46
N ALA A 86 0.84 -1.73 -1.57
CA ALA A 86 0.51 -0.73 -2.57
C ALA A 86 -0.43 -1.28 -3.65
N LYS A 87 -1.56 -0.61 -3.85
CA LYS A 87 -2.42 -0.85 -5.01
C LYS A 87 -2.03 0.09 -6.13
N LEU A 88 -1.78 -0.45 -7.33
CA LEU A 88 -1.43 0.32 -8.52
C LEU A 88 -2.51 0.13 -9.57
N ASP A 89 -2.95 1.22 -10.18
CA ASP A 89 -3.95 1.23 -11.25
C ASP A 89 -3.46 2.11 -12.40
N ALA A 90 -3.60 1.62 -13.62
CA ALA A 90 -3.17 2.29 -14.85
C ALA A 90 -4.24 2.08 -15.93
N GLY A 91 -4.65 3.17 -16.57
CA GLY A 91 -5.69 3.22 -17.59
C GLY A 91 -5.23 2.86 -18.99
#